data_AF-A0A931IFK5-F1
#
_entry.id   AF-A0A931IFK5-F1
#
_cell.length_a   1.000
_cell.length_b   1.000
_cell.length_c   1.000
_cell.angle_alpha   90.00
_cell.angle_beta   90.00
_cell.angle_gamma   90.00
#
_symmetry.space_group_name_H-M   'P 1'
#
loop_
_entity.id
_entity.type
_entity.pdbx_description
1 polymer ?
#
loop_
_entity_poly.entity_id
_entity_poly.type
_entity_poly.pdbx_seq_one_letter_code
_entity_poly.pdbx_strand_id
1 'polypeptide(L)'
;MPGIVARAHRLVGFARAEFAREPRARALLADCTARLDQPLRVALAGSLKAGKSTLLNSLVGQDIAPTDATECTRVVTWYRHGATPNVTAFAPDGRAANVVVRRGASSGLTFDLDGLNWGVPGPREVDHLEVGWPAAALAHTTIIDTPGTSSLSREVSVRTSRLLTPDAADGVALPGADAVVYLLRRLDATDIDFLERIGSRADGSGPLGVIGVVSRADEIGAGRIDALHSAREVAARFAGELERTGLCQAVIPVAGLLAFAAATLRQQEYDAFEALARVPVDDLAAALLSADRFARPDIALPVAPELRARLADRFGIFGIRMAVTLIRLGVRDSSALAAELTERSGVDELRSVLDVQFAQRADQLKAHSALSALATVLAAYPGGAADRLLPEVRALLADVHGFAELRLLGRLRTDELALPAADLAELHRLIGGSGVATHVRLGIAPDASSAERHARAVAAVRKWRDRARHPLADQFTRTACLTAARSAEGVLG
;
A
#
# COMPACT_ATOMS: atom_id res chain seq x y z
N MET A 1 19.04 -7.17 -22.77
CA MET A 1 19.24 -8.38 -21.94
C MET A 1 17.88 -8.92 -21.49
N PRO A 2 17.70 -10.20 -21.11
CA PRO A 2 16.43 -10.65 -20.54
C PRO A 2 16.11 -9.85 -19.27
N GLY A 3 14.86 -9.40 -19.12
CA GLY A 3 14.41 -8.64 -17.95
C GLY A 3 14.60 -9.41 -16.63
N ILE A 4 14.62 -8.68 -15.51
CA ILE A 4 14.92 -9.24 -14.17
C ILE A 4 14.02 -10.42 -13.79
N VAL A 5 12.74 -10.37 -14.16
CA VAL A 5 11.76 -11.46 -13.96
C VAL A 5 12.18 -12.72 -14.70
N ALA A 6 12.53 -12.62 -15.99
CA ALA A 6 12.97 -13.77 -16.77
C ALA A 6 14.27 -14.39 -16.21
N ARG A 7 15.16 -13.58 -15.64
CA ARG A 7 16.35 -14.08 -14.94
C ARG A 7 15.99 -14.78 -13.63
N ALA A 8 15.07 -14.23 -12.84
CA ALA A 8 14.56 -14.86 -11.63
C ALA A 8 13.89 -16.22 -11.94
N HIS A 9 13.05 -16.32 -12.97
CA HIS A 9 12.47 -17.60 -13.40
C HIS A 9 13.53 -18.65 -13.74
N ARG A 10 14.60 -18.28 -14.45
CA ARG A 10 15.68 -19.21 -14.78
C ARG A 10 16.37 -19.73 -13.51
N LEU A 11 16.70 -18.85 -12.58
CA LEU A 11 17.40 -19.22 -11.34
C LEU A 11 16.54 -20.10 -10.44
N VAL A 12 15.27 -19.72 -10.24
CA VAL A 12 14.31 -20.52 -9.46
C VAL A 12 14.05 -21.86 -10.13
N GLY A 13 13.90 -21.88 -11.46
CA GLY A 13 13.72 -23.10 -12.25
C GLY A 13 14.89 -24.07 -12.13
N PHE A 14 16.12 -23.56 -12.19
CA PHE A 14 17.33 -24.36 -11.97
C PHE A 14 17.35 -24.95 -10.56
N ALA A 15 17.16 -24.12 -9.53
CA ALA A 15 17.12 -24.59 -8.15
C ALA A 15 16.04 -25.67 -7.93
N ARG A 16 14.86 -25.52 -8.54
CA ARG A 16 13.77 -26.49 -8.43
C ARG A 16 14.13 -27.85 -9.01
N ALA A 17 14.93 -27.88 -10.08
CA ALA A 17 15.43 -29.13 -10.66
C ALA A 17 16.44 -29.83 -9.73
N GLU A 18 17.36 -29.07 -9.13
CA GLU A 18 18.36 -29.60 -8.20
C GLU A 18 17.71 -30.13 -6.90
N PHE A 19 16.71 -29.42 -6.36
CA PHE A 19 15.97 -29.83 -5.16
C PHE A 19 14.78 -30.77 -5.46
N ALA A 20 14.74 -31.46 -6.60
CA ALA A 20 13.62 -32.31 -6.97
C ALA A 20 13.32 -33.43 -5.95
N ARG A 21 14.36 -33.90 -5.24
CA ARG A 21 14.25 -34.95 -4.21
C ARG A 21 13.89 -34.43 -2.82
N GLU A 22 13.88 -33.11 -2.61
CA GLU A 22 13.59 -32.46 -1.34
C GLU A 22 12.16 -31.88 -1.35
N PRO A 23 11.15 -32.55 -0.78
CA PRO A 23 9.75 -32.17 -0.97
C PRO A 23 9.44 -30.75 -0.50
N ARG A 24 10.02 -30.33 0.64
CA ARG A 24 9.80 -29.01 1.24
C ARG A 24 10.45 -27.90 0.40
N ALA A 25 11.71 -28.07 -0.01
CA ALA A 25 12.39 -27.10 -0.87
C ALA A 25 11.68 -26.98 -2.23
N ARG A 26 11.26 -28.11 -2.82
CA ARG A 26 10.50 -28.13 -4.07
C ARG A 26 9.16 -27.38 -3.96
N ALA A 27 8.43 -27.54 -2.86
CA ALA A 27 7.19 -26.82 -2.61
C ALA A 27 7.43 -25.31 -2.50
N LEU A 28 8.43 -24.87 -1.72
CA LEU A 28 8.79 -23.46 -1.58
C LEU A 28 9.20 -22.82 -2.91
N LEU A 29 9.97 -23.53 -3.75
CA LEU A 29 10.39 -23.04 -5.06
C LEU A 29 9.25 -23.06 -6.10
N ALA A 30 8.30 -23.99 -5.98
CA ALA A 30 7.08 -23.97 -6.77
C ALA A 30 6.23 -22.74 -6.44
N ASP A 31 6.08 -22.42 -5.15
CA ASP A 31 5.43 -21.20 -4.68
C ASP A 31 6.13 -19.94 -5.21
N CYS A 32 7.46 -19.88 -5.17
CA CYS A 32 8.23 -18.76 -5.75
C CYS A 32 7.92 -18.59 -7.25
N THR A 33 7.85 -19.69 -7.99
CA THR A 33 7.54 -19.64 -9.43
C THR A 33 6.13 -19.12 -9.66
N ALA A 34 5.13 -19.68 -8.96
CA ALA A 34 3.75 -19.26 -9.10
C ALA A 34 3.55 -17.79 -8.71
N ARG A 35 4.29 -17.28 -7.71
CA ARG A 35 4.25 -15.88 -7.29
C ARG A 35 4.78 -14.92 -8.36
N LEU A 36 5.84 -15.30 -9.09
CA LEU A 36 6.38 -14.47 -10.18
C LEU A 36 5.34 -14.24 -11.30
N ASP A 37 4.51 -15.25 -11.57
CA ASP A 37 3.46 -15.20 -12.59
C ASP A 37 2.16 -14.52 -12.11
N GLN A 38 2.02 -14.29 -10.81
CA GLN A 38 0.85 -13.66 -10.20
C GLN A 38 0.94 -12.13 -10.15
N PRO A 39 -0.20 -11.45 -9.94
CA PRO A 39 -0.23 -10.02 -9.59
C PRO A 39 0.61 -9.70 -8.34
N LEU A 40 1.10 -8.46 -8.24
CA LEU A 40 1.88 -7.99 -7.10
C LEU A 40 1.07 -8.13 -5.80
N ARG A 41 1.68 -8.64 -4.72
CA ARG A 41 1.01 -8.80 -3.42
C ARG A 41 1.37 -7.65 -2.50
N VAL A 42 0.38 -6.84 -2.13
CA VAL A 42 0.53 -5.67 -1.26
C VAL A 42 -0.20 -5.93 0.05
N ALA A 43 0.52 -5.96 1.17
CA ALA A 43 -0.08 -6.13 2.49
C ALA A 43 -0.45 -4.77 3.13
N LEU A 44 -1.64 -4.69 3.71
CA LEU A 44 -2.02 -3.62 4.62
C LEU A 44 -1.70 -4.06 6.04
N ALA A 45 -0.78 -3.37 6.69
CA ALA A 45 -0.31 -3.66 8.04
C ALA A 45 -0.45 -2.45 8.97
N GLY A 46 -0.40 -2.69 10.27
CA GLY A 46 -0.52 -1.66 11.29
C GLY A 46 -1.37 -2.10 12.47
N SER A 47 -1.39 -1.26 13.50
CA SER A 47 -2.07 -1.53 14.77
C SER A 47 -3.56 -1.87 14.65
N LEU A 48 -4.13 -2.48 15.69
CA LEU A 48 -5.56 -2.77 15.73
C LEU A 48 -6.38 -1.48 15.63
N LYS A 49 -7.47 -1.50 14.84
CA LYS A 49 -8.29 -0.30 14.53
C LYS A 49 -7.54 0.85 13.84
N ALA A 50 -6.40 0.58 13.21
CA ALA A 50 -5.69 1.57 12.37
C ALA A 50 -6.46 1.95 11.08
N GLY A 51 -7.60 1.33 10.77
CA GLY A 51 -8.41 1.64 9.58
C GLY A 51 -7.99 0.92 8.30
N LYS A 52 -7.38 -0.27 8.41
CA LYS A 52 -6.89 -1.08 7.26
C LYS A 52 -8.01 -1.45 6.29
N SER A 53 -9.09 -2.05 6.79
CA SER A 53 -10.25 -2.43 5.97
C SER A 53 -10.96 -1.22 5.37
N THR A 54 -11.03 -0.10 6.10
CA THR A 54 -11.55 1.18 5.57
C THR A 54 -10.68 1.72 4.43
N LEU A 55 -9.35 1.68 4.59
CA LEU A 55 -8.42 2.08 3.54
C LEU A 55 -8.56 1.16 2.31
N LEU A 56 -8.69 -0.15 2.51
CA LEU A 56 -8.93 -1.11 1.45
C LEU A 56 -10.19 -0.76 0.64
N ASN A 57 -11.32 -0.55 1.32
CA ASN A 57 -12.57 -0.17 0.67
C ASN A 57 -12.42 1.15 -0.09
N SER A 58 -11.65 2.12 0.44
CA SER A 58 -11.36 3.38 -0.26
C SER A 58 -10.48 3.20 -1.50
N LEU A 59 -9.49 2.31 -1.47
CA LEU A 59 -8.61 2.02 -2.60
C LEU A 59 -9.36 1.28 -3.71
N VAL A 60 -10.22 0.34 -3.34
CA VAL A 60 -11.06 -0.41 -4.29
C VAL A 60 -12.26 0.41 -4.76
N GLY A 61 -12.72 1.37 -3.96
CA GLY A 61 -13.94 2.16 -4.21
C GLY A 61 -15.24 1.38 -3.95
N GLN A 62 -15.16 0.25 -3.25
CA GLN A 62 -16.32 -0.63 -2.98
C GLN A 62 -16.25 -1.19 -1.57
N ASP A 63 -17.42 -1.49 -1.01
CA ASP A 63 -17.57 -2.03 0.34
C ASP A 63 -17.35 -3.55 0.34
N ILE A 64 -16.09 -3.99 0.39
CA ILE A 64 -15.75 -5.42 0.25
C ILE A 64 -15.10 -6.01 1.50
N ALA A 65 -14.43 -5.17 2.30
CA ALA A 65 -13.77 -5.56 3.53
C ALA A 65 -14.65 -5.18 4.73
N PRO A 66 -15.01 -6.13 5.62
CA PRO A 66 -15.74 -5.84 6.84
C PRO A 66 -14.97 -4.89 7.77
N THR A 67 -15.54 -3.75 8.14
CA THR A 67 -14.87 -2.73 8.99
C THR A 67 -15.08 -2.92 10.49
N ASP A 68 -16.25 -3.43 10.89
CA ASP A 68 -16.64 -3.62 12.29
C ASP A 68 -16.61 -5.08 12.77
N ALA A 69 -16.23 -6.01 11.88
CA ALA A 69 -16.15 -7.42 12.24
C ALA A 69 -14.88 -7.69 13.06
N THR A 70 -15.06 -7.87 14.37
CA THR A 70 -14.04 -8.37 15.29
C THR A 70 -13.47 -9.73 14.89
N GLU A 71 -14.16 -10.50 14.04
CA GLU A 71 -13.75 -11.83 13.60
C GLU A 71 -12.95 -11.81 12.29
N CYS A 72 -13.38 -11.05 11.28
CA CYS A 72 -12.65 -10.98 9.99
C CYS A 72 -11.29 -10.32 10.15
N THR A 73 -11.17 -9.29 11.01
CA THR A 73 -9.90 -8.64 11.33
C THR A 73 -8.93 -9.51 12.15
N ARG A 74 -9.31 -10.76 12.49
CA ARG A 74 -8.44 -11.76 13.14
C ARG A 74 -7.89 -12.79 12.17
N VAL A 75 -8.36 -12.81 10.93
CA VAL A 75 -7.94 -13.75 9.88
C VAL A 75 -7.29 -12.96 8.74
N VAL A 76 -6.18 -13.47 8.22
CA VAL A 76 -5.54 -12.86 7.04
C VAL A 76 -6.49 -13.01 5.85
N THR A 77 -6.82 -11.91 5.17
CA THR A 77 -7.77 -11.92 4.06
C THR A 77 -7.11 -11.41 2.79
N TRP A 78 -7.16 -12.21 1.73
CA TRP A 78 -6.56 -11.93 0.43
C TRP A 78 -7.64 -11.47 -0.54
N TYR A 79 -7.53 -10.24 -1.03
CA TYR A 79 -8.45 -9.67 -2.00
C TYR A 79 -7.81 -9.73 -3.38
N ARG A 80 -8.44 -10.48 -4.29
CA ARG A 80 -7.95 -10.75 -5.64
C ARG A 80 -9.02 -10.42 -6.67
N HIS A 81 -8.57 -10.18 -7.90
CA HIS A 81 -9.51 -10.07 -9.01
C HIS A 81 -10.22 -11.39 -9.25
N GLY A 82 -11.55 -11.33 -9.34
CA GLY A 82 -12.39 -12.47 -9.71
C GLY A 82 -13.54 -11.98 -10.59
N ALA A 83 -13.92 -12.78 -11.60
CA ALA A 83 -15.00 -12.41 -12.51
C ALA A 83 -16.36 -12.27 -11.78
N THR A 84 -16.54 -13.01 -10.68
CA THR A 84 -17.73 -13.00 -9.84
C THR A 84 -17.35 -12.91 -8.37
N PRO A 85 -18.10 -12.16 -7.54
CA PRO A 85 -17.93 -12.14 -6.10
C PRO A 85 -17.93 -13.54 -5.48
N ASN A 86 -16.85 -13.92 -4.80
CA ASN A 86 -16.79 -15.14 -4.00
C ASN A 86 -15.92 -14.94 -2.76
N VAL A 87 -16.18 -15.73 -1.72
CA VAL A 87 -15.36 -15.76 -0.52
C VAL A 87 -15.14 -17.21 -0.13
N THR A 88 -13.87 -17.59 0.00
CA THR A 88 -13.43 -18.95 0.31
C THR A 88 -12.54 -18.92 1.55
N ALA A 89 -12.86 -19.74 2.54
CA ALA A 89 -12.02 -19.97 3.71
C ALA A 89 -11.09 -21.15 3.44
N PHE A 90 -9.82 -21.00 3.79
CA PHE A 90 -8.82 -22.06 3.72
C PHE A 90 -8.37 -22.48 5.12
N ALA A 91 -8.23 -23.78 5.33
CA ALA A 91 -7.67 -24.36 6.55
C ALA A 91 -6.14 -24.60 6.38
N PRO A 92 -5.38 -24.76 7.48
CA PRO A 92 -3.93 -25.00 7.40
C PRO A 92 -3.52 -26.25 6.61
N ASP A 93 -4.43 -27.23 6.47
CA ASP A 93 -4.21 -28.44 5.66
C ASP A 93 -4.58 -28.28 4.18
N GLY A 94 -4.91 -27.05 3.74
CA GLY A 94 -5.22 -26.70 2.36
C GLY A 94 -6.66 -26.95 1.95
N ARG A 95 -7.53 -27.43 2.84
CA ARG A 95 -8.96 -27.57 2.54
C ARG A 95 -9.61 -26.21 2.38
N ALA A 96 -10.63 -26.16 1.52
CA ALA A 96 -11.41 -24.96 1.25
C ALA A 96 -12.88 -25.14 1.65
N ALA A 97 -13.51 -24.07 2.13
CA ALA A 97 -14.95 -23.99 2.39
C ALA A 97 -15.49 -22.66 1.86
N ASN A 98 -16.68 -22.68 1.23
CA ASN A 98 -17.35 -21.45 0.82
C ASN A 98 -17.87 -20.69 2.03
N VAL A 99 -17.66 -19.39 2.06
CA VAL A 99 -18.11 -18.49 3.12
C VAL A 99 -19.39 -17.80 2.69
N VAL A 100 -20.41 -17.82 3.55
CA VAL A 100 -21.64 -17.08 3.28
C VAL A 100 -21.41 -15.60 3.56
N VAL A 101 -21.63 -14.78 2.53
CA VAL A 101 -21.52 -13.32 2.63
C VAL A 101 -22.90 -12.73 2.91
N ARG A 102 -23.00 -11.91 3.96
CA ARG A 102 -24.22 -11.17 4.31
C ARG A 102 -23.94 -9.67 4.25
N ARG A 103 -24.99 -8.86 4.09
CA ARG A 103 -24.90 -7.41 4.27
C ARG A 103 -25.19 -7.07 5.73
N GLY A 104 -24.32 -6.27 6.34
CA GLY A 104 -24.47 -5.78 7.71
C GLY A 104 -25.61 -4.78 7.87
N ALA A 105 -26.03 -4.55 9.12
CA ALA A 105 -27.14 -3.66 9.46
C ALA A 105 -26.82 -2.16 9.29
N SER A 106 -25.56 -1.75 9.48
CA SER A 106 -25.10 -0.36 9.43
C SER A 106 -24.42 0.05 8.11
N SER A 107 -24.29 -0.88 7.15
CA SER A 107 -23.36 -0.88 5.98
C SER A 107 -22.21 -1.88 6.18
N GLY A 108 -21.55 -2.34 5.11
CA GLY A 108 -20.54 -3.39 5.16
C GLY A 108 -20.99 -4.78 4.75
N LEU A 109 -20.04 -5.59 4.29
CA LEU A 109 -20.19 -7.05 4.22
C LEU A 109 -19.86 -7.67 5.58
N THR A 110 -20.48 -8.80 5.89
CA THR A 110 -20.11 -9.67 6.99
C THR A 110 -19.89 -11.09 6.48
N PHE A 111 -18.93 -11.79 7.06
CA PHE A 111 -18.56 -13.15 6.69
C PHE A 111 -18.94 -14.09 7.82
N ASP A 112 -19.76 -15.09 7.49
CA ASP A 112 -20.18 -16.12 8.44
C ASP A 112 -19.11 -17.22 8.50
N LEU A 113 -18.29 -17.20 9.56
CA LEU A 113 -17.21 -18.16 9.78
C LEU A 113 -17.62 -19.34 10.68
N ASP A 114 -18.76 -19.23 11.38
CA ASP A 114 -19.25 -20.29 12.27
C ASP A 114 -19.94 -21.42 11.49
N GLY A 115 -20.55 -21.07 10.34
CA GLY A 115 -21.28 -22.01 9.48
C GLY A 115 -20.45 -22.75 8.42
N LEU A 116 -19.12 -22.79 8.53
CA LEU A 116 -18.25 -23.32 7.48
C LEU A 116 -18.38 -24.84 7.30
N ASN A 117 -18.72 -25.27 6.08
CA ASN A 117 -18.75 -26.67 5.69
C ASN A 117 -17.45 -27.08 4.99
N TRP A 118 -16.57 -27.76 5.73
CA TRP A 118 -15.28 -28.26 5.22
C TRP A 118 -15.35 -29.60 4.47
N GLY A 119 -16.56 -30.13 4.25
CA GLY A 119 -16.77 -31.44 3.61
C GLY A 119 -16.31 -32.64 4.46
N VAL A 120 -15.98 -32.42 5.73
CA VAL A 120 -15.60 -33.46 6.70
C VAL A 120 -16.11 -33.16 8.10
N PRO A 121 -16.26 -34.18 8.97
CA PRO A 121 -16.64 -33.99 10.36
C PRO A 121 -15.57 -33.21 11.16
N GLY A 122 -16.04 -32.37 12.09
CA GLY A 122 -15.22 -31.66 13.08
C GLY A 122 -14.94 -30.20 12.72
N PRO A 123 -14.80 -29.31 13.73
CA PRO A 123 -14.45 -27.92 13.50
C PRO A 123 -13.01 -27.80 12.98
N ARG A 124 -12.77 -26.81 12.12
CA ARG A 124 -11.44 -26.46 11.64
C ARG A 124 -11.18 -24.99 11.86
N GLU A 125 -9.92 -24.69 12.16
CA GLU A 125 -9.44 -23.32 12.23
C GLU A 125 -9.30 -22.76 10.81
N VAL A 126 -9.71 -21.49 10.64
CA VAL A 126 -9.46 -20.75 9.40
C VAL A 126 -8.04 -20.20 9.45
N ASP A 127 -7.24 -20.58 8.45
CA ASP A 127 -5.90 -20.04 8.23
C ASP A 127 -5.97 -18.66 7.57
N HIS A 128 -6.63 -18.60 6.40
CA HIS A 128 -6.86 -17.36 5.67
C HIS A 128 -8.18 -17.40 4.88
N LEU A 129 -8.63 -16.22 4.47
CA LEU A 129 -9.73 -16.03 3.54
C LEU A 129 -9.19 -15.57 2.19
N GLU A 130 -9.80 -16.02 1.10
CA GLU A 130 -9.64 -15.43 -0.23
C GLU A 130 -10.97 -14.84 -0.69
N VAL A 131 -10.96 -13.56 -1.05
CA VAL A 131 -12.09 -12.79 -1.57
C VAL A 131 -11.82 -12.49 -3.05
N GLY A 132 -12.54 -13.14 -3.94
CA GLY A 132 -12.54 -12.83 -5.36
C GLY A 132 -13.57 -11.75 -5.67
N TRP A 133 -13.14 -10.65 -6.28
CA TRP A 133 -14.03 -9.52 -6.55
C TRP A 133 -13.76 -8.85 -7.92
N PRO A 134 -14.82 -8.45 -8.68
CA PRO A 134 -14.66 -7.85 -10.01
C PRO A 134 -14.30 -6.36 -9.93
N ALA A 135 -13.16 -6.05 -9.31
CA ALA A 135 -12.62 -4.69 -9.22
C ALA A 135 -11.38 -4.52 -10.11
N ALA A 136 -11.34 -3.42 -10.86
CA ALA A 136 -10.20 -3.07 -11.71
C ALA A 136 -8.92 -2.84 -10.88
N ALA A 137 -9.05 -2.27 -9.68
CA ALA A 137 -7.93 -2.07 -8.74
C ALA A 137 -7.24 -3.38 -8.35
N LEU A 138 -7.93 -4.53 -8.44
CA LEU A 138 -7.39 -5.84 -8.10
C LEU A 138 -6.82 -6.60 -9.32
N ALA A 139 -6.98 -6.07 -10.53
CA ALA A 139 -6.56 -6.75 -11.76
C ALA A 139 -5.04 -6.99 -11.83
N HIS A 140 -4.26 -6.06 -11.27
CA HIS A 140 -2.80 -6.10 -11.28
C HIS A 140 -2.16 -6.18 -9.89
N THR A 141 -3.00 -6.18 -8.84
CA THR A 141 -2.56 -6.20 -7.44
C THR A 141 -3.47 -7.09 -6.61
N THR A 142 -2.87 -7.96 -5.81
CA THR A 142 -3.55 -8.65 -4.70
C THR A 142 -3.34 -7.84 -3.43
N ILE A 143 -4.42 -7.43 -2.77
CA ILE A 143 -4.35 -6.71 -1.48
C ILE A 143 -4.53 -7.72 -0.36
N ILE A 144 -3.63 -7.73 0.62
CA ILE A 144 -3.70 -8.61 1.78
C ILE A 144 -4.05 -7.77 3.00
N ASP A 145 -5.27 -7.89 3.52
CA ASP A 145 -5.63 -7.28 4.80
C ASP A 145 -5.12 -8.18 5.93
N THR A 146 -4.24 -7.62 6.75
CA THR A 146 -3.62 -8.36 7.85
C THR A 146 -4.30 -8.04 9.17
N PRO A 147 -4.38 -8.99 10.11
CA PRO A 147 -4.80 -8.68 11.47
C PRO A 147 -3.92 -7.62 12.14
N GLY A 148 -4.48 -6.88 13.12
CA GLY A 148 -3.73 -5.84 13.82
C GLY A 148 -2.46 -6.36 14.49
N THR A 149 -1.32 -5.70 14.23
CA THR A 149 0.00 -6.08 14.78
C THR A 149 0.10 -5.95 16.31
N SER A 150 -0.69 -5.04 16.91
CA SER A 150 -0.75 -4.78 18.35
C SER A 150 -2.03 -5.32 19.03
N SER A 151 -2.63 -6.37 18.47
CA SER A 151 -3.84 -6.98 19.04
C SER A 151 -3.63 -7.47 20.49
N LEU A 152 -4.66 -7.35 21.33
CA LEU A 152 -4.67 -7.88 22.71
C LEU A 152 -4.45 -9.40 22.76
N SER A 153 -4.67 -10.11 21.64
CA SER A 153 -4.33 -11.53 21.50
C SER A 153 -2.96 -11.70 20.84
N ARG A 154 -2.03 -12.32 21.56
CA ARG A 154 -0.69 -12.71 21.08
C ARG A 154 -0.75 -13.56 19.80
N GLU A 155 -1.76 -14.41 19.68
CA GLU A 155 -1.96 -15.31 18.54
C GLU A 155 -2.24 -14.55 17.24
N VAL A 156 -3.00 -13.46 17.31
CA VAL A 156 -3.36 -12.62 16.16
C VAL A 156 -2.15 -11.81 15.66
N SER A 157 -1.34 -11.28 16.58
CA SER A 157 -0.09 -10.57 16.25
C SER A 157 0.95 -11.51 15.60
N VAL A 158 1.01 -12.77 16.02
CA VAL A 158 1.88 -13.80 15.44
C VAL A 158 1.51 -14.11 14.00
N ARG A 159 0.22 -14.13 13.62
CA ARG A 159 -0.19 -14.38 12.22
C ARG A 159 0.32 -13.31 11.26
N THR A 160 0.17 -12.03 11.62
CA THR A 160 0.70 -10.91 10.81
C THR A 160 2.23 -10.94 10.75
N SER A 161 2.89 -11.24 11.87
CA SER A 161 4.35 -11.38 11.90
C SER A 161 4.82 -12.57 11.06
N ARG A 162 4.15 -13.73 11.11
CA ARG A 162 4.48 -14.90 10.27
C ARG A 162 4.31 -14.63 8.78
N LEU A 163 3.27 -13.88 8.42
CA LEU A 163 3.02 -13.51 7.03
C LEU A 163 4.09 -12.53 6.51
N LEU A 164 4.42 -11.49 7.27
CA LEU A 164 5.27 -10.39 6.77
C LEU A 164 6.76 -10.61 7.08
N THR A 165 7.06 -11.21 8.22
CA THR A 165 8.41 -11.46 8.74
C THR A 165 8.50 -12.88 9.32
N PRO A 166 8.37 -13.94 8.50
CA PRO A 166 8.48 -15.31 8.99
C PRO A 166 9.81 -15.52 9.70
N ASP A 167 9.72 -16.02 10.93
CA ASP A 167 10.85 -16.22 11.84
C ASP A 167 11.60 -17.51 11.48
N ALA A 168 12.93 -17.51 11.60
CA ALA A 168 13.75 -18.66 11.24
C ALA A 168 13.50 -19.88 12.15
N ALA A 169 12.94 -19.65 13.34
CA ALA A 169 12.58 -20.68 14.32
C ALA A 169 11.40 -21.56 13.88
N ASP A 170 10.50 -21.08 13.00
CA ASP A 170 9.37 -21.85 12.45
C ASP A 170 9.79 -22.71 11.22
N GLY A 171 11.09 -22.78 10.94
CA GLY A 171 11.68 -23.40 9.75
C GLY A 171 11.71 -22.46 8.54
N VAL A 172 11.98 -23.01 7.35
CA VAL A 172 12.01 -22.20 6.11
C VAL A 172 10.59 -21.76 5.74
N ALA A 173 10.31 -20.47 5.89
CA ALA A 173 9.05 -19.83 5.52
C ALA A 173 9.33 -18.51 4.78
N LEU A 174 8.50 -18.21 3.77
CA LEU A 174 8.69 -17.10 2.85
C LEU A 174 7.67 -15.99 3.12
N PRO A 175 8.05 -14.70 3.08
CA PRO A 175 7.11 -13.60 3.27
C PRO A 175 5.94 -13.71 2.30
N GLY A 176 4.70 -13.48 2.77
CA GLY A 176 3.49 -13.60 1.96
C GLY A 176 3.23 -12.44 1.01
N ALA A 177 3.92 -11.31 1.21
CA ALA A 177 3.72 -10.06 0.47
C ALA A 177 5.02 -9.53 -0.16
N ASP A 178 4.90 -8.83 -1.27
CA ASP A 178 5.99 -8.20 -2.02
C ASP A 178 6.24 -6.75 -1.56
N ALA A 179 5.17 -6.08 -1.12
CA ALA A 179 5.20 -4.71 -0.62
C ALA A 179 4.21 -4.52 0.54
N VAL A 180 4.39 -3.46 1.33
CA VAL A 180 3.63 -3.19 2.55
C VAL A 180 3.15 -1.74 2.55
N VAL A 181 1.87 -1.54 2.82
CA VAL A 181 1.31 -0.25 3.24
C VAL A 181 1.11 -0.30 4.74
N TYR A 182 1.86 0.51 5.47
CA TYR A 182 1.87 0.52 6.93
C TYR A 182 1.03 1.68 7.47
N LEU A 183 -0.09 1.37 8.12
CA LEU A 183 -1.01 2.36 8.67
C LEU A 183 -0.61 2.72 10.10
N LEU A 184 -0.43 4.02 10.30
CA LEU A 184 0.00 4.66 11.54
C LEU A 184 -1.08 5.65 11.99
N ARG A 185 -1.48 5.60 13.26
CA ARG A 185 -2.22 6.72 13.90
C ARG A 185 -1.29 7.61 14.70
N ARG A 186 -0.28 6.98 15.28
CA ARG A 186 0.86 7.56 15.97
C ARG A 186 2.07 6.73 15.55
N LEU A 187 3.26 7.25 15.77
CA LEU A 187 4.48 6.48 15.62
C LEU A 187 5.01 6.14 17.01
N ASP A 188 5.08 4.86 17.32
CA ASP A 188 5.62 4.35 18.58
C ASP A 188 6.80 3.39 18.34
N ALA A 189 7.52 3.03 19.41
CA ALA A 189 8.68 2.16 19.30
C ALA A 189 8.32 0.78 18.70
N THR A 190 7.12 0.27 18.97
CA THR A 190 6.66 -1.01 18.43
C THR A 190 6.46 -0.97 16.92
N ASP A 191 5.98 0.16 16.39
CA ASP A 191 5.88 0.37 14.94
C ASP A 191 7.26 0.41 14.29
N ILE A 192 8.22 1.12 14.90
CA ILE A 192 9.60 1.21 14.41
C ILE A 192 10.25 -0.18 14.43
N ASP A 193 10.21 -0.90 15.54
CA ASP A 193 10.79 -2.24 15.67
C ASP A 193 10.17 -3.24 14.67
N PHE A 194 8.87 -3.11 14.39
CA PHE A 194 8.20 -3.94 13.41
C PHE A 194 8.66 -3.62 11.98
N LEU A 195 8.73 -2.33 11.63
CA LEU A 195 9.23 -1.88 10.34
C LEU A 195 10.71 -2.28 10.15
N GLU A 196 11.54 -2.09 11.17
CA GLU A 196 12.92 -2.56 11.17
C GLU A 196 13.00 -4.07 10.95
N ARG A 197 12.14 -4.90 11.57
CA ARG A 197 12.08 -6.35 11.30
C ARG A 197 11.64 -6.71 9.88
N ILE A 198 10.77 -5.91 9.27
CA ILE A 198 10.42 -6.05 7.85
C ILE A 198 11.67 -5.82 6.98
N GLY A 199 12.51 -4.85 7.34
CA GLY A 199 13.71 -4.53 6.58
C GLY A 199 14.98 -5.32 6.95
N SER A 200 15.11 -5.80 8.17
CA SER A 200 16.37 -6.26 8.77
C SER A 200 16.74 -7.72 8.48
N ARG A 201 16.21 -8.31 7.39
CA ARG A 201 16.81 -9.54 6.87
C ARG A 201 18.19 -9.16 6.32
N ALA A 202 19.23 -9.47 7.10
CA ALA A 202 20.64 -9.03 7.08
C ALA A 202 21.39 -9.01 5.73
N ASP A 203 20.71 -9.42 4.65
CA ASP A 203 21.24 -9.59 3.30
C ASP A 203 20.51 -8.68 2.29
N GLY A 204 19.63 -7.78 2.75
CA GLY A 204 18.77 -6.96 1.88
C GLY A 204 17.57 -7.72 1.31
N SER A 205 17.02 -8.67 2.07
CA SER A 205 16.02 -9.68 1.64
C SER A 205 14.58 -9.40 2.14
N GLY A 206 14.34 -8.22 2.71
CA GLY A 206 13.01 -7.78 3.18
C GLY A 206 12.10 -7.25 2.05
N PRO A 207 10.78 -7.11 2.26
CA PRO A 207 9.87 -6.44 1.32
C PRO A 207 10.40 -5.05 0.97
N LEU A 208 10.47 -4.76 -0.33
CA LEU A 208 11.21 -3.62 -0.88
C LEU A 208 10.43 -2.31 -0.97
N GLY A 209 9.23 -2.27 -0.42
CA GLY A 209 8.34 -1.14 -0.58
C GLY A 209 7.47 -1.00 0.64
N VAL A 210 7.90 -0.17 1.60
CA VAL A 210 7.04 0.28 2.68
C VAL A 210 6.56 1.68 2.37
N ILE A 211 5.25 1.84 2.24
CA ILE A 211 4.59 3.15 2.23
C ILE A 211 3.88 3.31 3.56
N GLY A 212 4.24 4.34 4.31
CA GLY A 212 3.53 4.76 5.50
C GLY A 212 2.24 5.50 5.13
N VAL A 213 1.18 5.27 5.89
CA VAL A 213 -0.07 6.01 5.79
C VAL A 213 -0.43 6.52 7.19
N VAL A 214 -0.51 7.85 7.35
CA VAL A 214 -1.13 8.42 8.56
C VAL A 214 -2.64 8.26 8.41
N SER A 215 -3.19 7.24 9.05
CA SER A 215 -4.60 6.92 8.96
C SER A 215 -5.42 7.81 9.89
N ARG A 216 -6.72 7.96 9.55
CA ARG A 216 -7.66 8.82 10.28
C ARG A 216 -7.11 10.25 10.40
N ALA A 217 -6.54 10.75 9.31
CA ALA A 217 -5.98 12.10 9.22
C ALA A 217 -7.04 13.17 9.57
N ASP A 218 -8.31 12.86 9.37
CA ASP A 218 -9.47 13.66 9.74
C ASP A 218 -9.73 13.76 11.25
N GLU A 219 -9.10 12.94 12.10
CA GLU A 219 -9.19 13.05 13.57
C GLU A 219 -8.09 13.98 14.14
N ILE A 220 -7.07 14.33 13.35
CA ILE A 220 -5.97 15.18 13.79
C ILE A 220 -6.48 16.60 14.08
N GLY A 221 -5.99 17.21 15.17
CA GLY A 221 -6.47 18.53 15.58
C GLY A 221 -7.96 18.55 15.96
N ALA A 222 -8.49 17.44 16.49
CA ALA A 222 -9.89 17.26 16.88
C ALA A 222 -10.91 17.38 15.72
N GLY A 223 -10.49 17.02 14.50
CA GLY A 223 -11.34 17.01 13.30
C GLY A 223 -11.90 18.38 12.93
N ARG A 224 -11.13 19.42 13.21
CA ARG A 224 -11.34 20.76 12.65
C ARG A 224 -11.12 20.74 11.14
N ILE A 225 -11.56 21.79 10.45
CA ILE A 225 -11.51 21.83 8.97
C ILE A 225 -10.08 21.80 8.41
N ASP A 226 -9.09 22.18 9.21
CA ASP A 226 -7.66 22.15 8.92
C ASP A 226 -6.98 20.81 9.27
N ALA A 227 -7.72 19.80 9.75
CA ALA A 227 -7.18 18.52 10.22
C ALA A 227 -6.21 17.87 9.23
N LEU A 228 -6.55 17.85 7.94
CA LEU A 228 -5.71 17.28 6.88
C LEU A 228 -4.43 18.08 6.63
N HIS A 229 -4.47 19.41 6.84
CA HIS A 229 -3.27 20.23 6.74
C HIS A 229 -2.31 19.89 7.89
N SER A 230 -2.81 19.85 9.13
CA SER A 230 -2.03 19.38 10.29
C SER A 230 -1.55 17.94 10.13
N ALA A 231 -2.34 17.07 9.48
CA ALA A 231 -1.96 15.70 9.21
C ALA A 231 -0.74 15.60 8.27
N ARG A 232 -0.58 16.53 7.32
CA ARG A 232 0.60 16.61 6.44
C ARG A 232 1.86 16.94 7.24
N GLU A 233 1.78 17.84 8.21
CA GLU A 233 2.91 18.16 9.09
C GLU A 233 3.32 16.93 9.94
N VAL A 234 2.33 16.20 10.47
CA VAL A 234 2.58 14.96 11.22
C VAL A 234 3.20 13.88 10.32
N ALA A 235 2.70 13.73 9.09
CA ALA A 235 3.22 12.79 8.11
C ALA A 235 4.67 13.10 7.74
N ALA A 236 5.01 14.38 7.53
CA ALA A 236 6.38 14.81 7.26
C ALA A 236 7.34 14.47 8.41
N ARG A 237 6.91 14.67 9.67
CA ARG A 237 7.70 14.27 10.84
C ARG A 237 7.91 12.75 10.90
N PHE A 238 6.86 11.95 10.71
CA PHE A 238 6.99 10.49 10.70
C PHE A 238 7.87 10.01 9.56
N ALA A 239 7.83 10.66 8.39
CA ALA A 239 8.72 10.35 7.28
C ALA A 239 10.18 10.54 7.68
N GLY A 240 10.54 11.66 8.33
CA GLY A 240 11.91 11.90 8.79
C GLY A 240 12.39 10.92 9.87
N GLU A 241 11.51 10.48 10.77
CA GLU A 241 11.84 9.45 11.76
C GLU A 241 12.04 8.07 11.11
N LEU A 242 11.13 7.69 10.21
CA LEU A 242 11.19 6.40 9.52
C LEU A 242 12.27 6.34 8.45
N GLU A 243 12.75 7.47 7.93
CA GLU A 243 13.88 7.53 7.01
C GLU A 243 15.13 6.89 7.64
N ARG A 244 15.31 7.03 8.96
CA ARG A 244 16.42 6.40 9.69
C ARG A 244 16.42 4.88 9.59
N THR A 245 15.25 4.27 9.43
CA THR A 245 15.12 2.82 9.20
C THR A 245 15.55 2.42 7.79
N GLY A 246 15.58 3.36 6.84
CA GLY A 246 15.92 3.12 5.43
C GLY A 246 14.84 2.43 4.59
N LEU A 247 13.64 2.21 5.16
CA LEU A 247 12.60 1.35 4.59
C LEU A 247 11.35 2.11 4.12
N CYS A 248 10.95 3.15 4.85
CA CYS A 248 9.75 3.91 4.53
C CYS A 248 10.03 4.93 3.42
N GLN A 249 9.37 4.76 2.28
CA GLN A 249 9.60 5.54 1.07
C GLN A 249 8.69 6.76 0.98
N ALA A 250 7.59 6.80 1.71
CA ALA A 250 6.70 7.94 1.77
C ALA A 250 5.77 7.76 2.96
N VAL A 251 5.33 8.85 3.55
CA VAL A 251 4.25 8.83 4.55
C VAL A 251 3.14 9.75 4.06
N ILE A 252 1.95 9.20 3.80
CA ILE A 252 0.81 9.93 3.22
C ILE A 252 -0.33 10.04 4.25
N PRO A 253 -0.84 11.24 4.56
CA PRO A 253 -2.02 11.37 5.39
C PRO A 253 -3.28 11.02 4.62
N VAL A 254 -4.11 10.12 5.16
CA VAL A 254 -5.34 9.66 4.52
C VAL A 254 -6.51 9.62 5.49
N ALA A 255 -7.59 10.30 5.11
CA ALA A 255 -8.92 10.18 5.72
C ALA A 255 -9.70 9.09 4.96
N GLY A 256 -9.39 7.82 5.26
CA GLY A 256 -9.92 6.67 4.48
C GLY A 256 -11.45 6.56 4.50
N LEU A 257 -12.08 6.94 5.62
CA LEU A 257 -13.53 6.97 5.75
C LEU A 257 -14.14 8.01 4.80
N LEU A 258 -13.59 9.23 4.79
CA LEU A 258 -14.00 10.29 3.88
C LEU A 258 -13.80 9.90 2.41
N ALA A 259 -12.66 9.32 2.09
CA ALA A 259 -12.34 8.84 0.74
C ALA A 259 -13.36 7.83 0.24
N PHE A 260 -13.69 6.85 1.09
CA PHE A 260 -14.66 5.82 0.76
C PHE A 260 -16.09 6.38 0.63
N ALA A 261 -16.49 7.26 1.55
CA ALA A 261 -17.80 7.91 1.51
C ALA A 261 -17.98 8.78 0.27
N ALA A 262 -16.95 9.54 -0.12
CA ALA A 262 -16.93 10.34 -1.33
C ALA A 262 -17.08 9.47 -2.59
N ALA A 263 -16.32 8.38 -2.69
CA ALA A 263 -16.39 7.46 -3.83
C ALA A 263 -17.75 6.76 -3.99
N THR A 264 -18.54 6.68 -2.91
CA THR A 264 -19.84 6.01 -2.86
C THR A 264 -21.00 6.96 -2.55
N LEU A 265 -20.79 8.27 -2.72
CA LEU A 265 -21.74 9.32 -2.36
C LEU A 265 -23.00 9.23 -3.24
N ARG A 266 -24.17 9.33 -2.60
CA ARG A 266 -25.47 9.25 -3.27
C ARG A 266 -26.21 10.58 -3.25
N GLN A 267 -27.13 10.77 -4.21
CA GLN A 267 -27.94 11.98 -4.31
C GLN A 267 -28.70 12.31 -3.00
N GLN A 268 -29.26 11.29 -2.33
CA GLN A 268 -29.95 11.48 -1.05
C GLN A 268 -29.05 12.11 0.04
N GLU A 269 -27.75 11.82 0.00
CA GLU A 269 -26.78 12.35 0.96
C GLU A 269 -26.36 13.76 0.59
N TYR A 270 -26.20 14.03 -0.70
CA TYR A 270 -26.02 15.39 -1.22
C TYR A 270 -27.19 16.31 -0.80
N ASP A 271 -28.43 15.88 -1.01
CA ASP A 271 -29.63 16.66 -0.65
C ASP A 271 -29.66 16.97 0.87
N ALA A 272 -29.23 16.00 1.69
CA ALA A 272 -29.11 16.19 3.12
C ALA A 272 -28.02 17.20 3.49
N PHE A 273 -26.85 17.15 2.82
CA PHE A 273 -25.81 18.17 3.01
C PHE A 273 -26.27 19.55 2.55
N GLU A 274 -27.05 19.65 1.47
CA GLU A 274 -27.63 20.91 1.01
C GLU A 274 -28.61 21.48 2.05
N ALA A 275 -29.46 20.64 2.64
CA ALA A 275 -30.35 21.04 3.73
C ALA A 275 -29.55 21.53 4.95
N LEU A 276 -28.49 20.81 5.35
CA LEU A 276 -27.60 21.20 6.45
C LEU A 276 -26.84 22.50 6.16
N ALA A 277 -26.48 22.75 4.90
CA ALA A 277 -25.77 23.97 4.50
C ALA A 277 -26.58 25.25 4.71
N ARG A 278 -27.91 25.15 4.75
CA ARG A 278 -28.85 26.26 5.03
C ARG A 278 -29.02 26.56 6.52
N VAL A 279 -28.57 25.68 7.41
CA VAL A 279 -28.60 25.88 8.87
C VAL A 279 -27.58 26.96 9.25
N PRO A 280 -27.85 27.85 10.24
CA PRO A 280 -26.85 28.79 10.74
C PRO A 280 -25.55 28.09 11.18
N VAL A 281 -24.41 28.75 10.98
CA VAL A 281 -23.07 28.18 11.23
C VAL A 281 -22.93 27.73 12.69
N ASP A 282 -23.35 28.55 13.64
CA ASP A 282 -23.18 28.29 15.08
C ASP A 282 -24.05 27.12 15.55
N ASP A 283 -25.29 27.03 15.07
CA ASP A 283 -26.21 25.93 15.40
C ASP A 283 -25.68 24.60 14.87
N LEU A 284 -25.19 24.59 13.62
CA LEU A 284 -24.60 23.41 13.03
C LEU A 284 -23.29 23.01 13.73
N ALA A 285 -22.45 23.98 14.10
CA ALA A 285 -21.22 23.73 14.85
C ALA A 285 -21.53 23.09 16.21
N ALA A 286 -22.54 23.59 16.92
CA ALA A 286 -23.01 23.02 18.18
C ALA A 286 -23.58 21.60 18.01
N ALA A 287 -24.28 21.32 16.90
CA ALA A 287 -24.76 19.97 16.59
C ALA A 287 -23.62 18.99 16.28
N LEU A 288 -22.55 19.47 15.63
CA LEU A 288 -21.40 18.67 15.18
C LEU A 288 -20.29 18.50 16.24
N LEU A 289 -20.61 18.61 17.55
CA LEU A 289 -19.61 18.35 18.61
C LEU A 289 -19.25 16.86 18.72
N SER A 290 -20.19 15.96 18.46
CA SER A 290 -19.97 14.51 18.40
C SER A 290 -20.96 13.84 17.45
N ALA A 291 -20.62 12.63 16.97
CA ALA A 291 -21.51 11.84 16.12
C ALA A 291 -22.85 11.55 16.82
N ASP A 292 -22.81 11.15 18.09
CA ASP A 292 -24.00 10.88 18.88
C ASP A 292 -24.91 12.11 18.98
N ARG A 293 -24.33 13.27 19.31
CA ARG A 293 -25.08 14.54 19.42
C ARG A 293 -25.71 14.91 18.09
N PHE A 294 -24.95 14.79 17.00
CA PHE A 294 -25.45 15.07 15.65
C PHE A 294 -26.57 14.12 15.24
N ALA A 295 -26.62 12.89 15.75
CA ALA A 295 -27.67 11.93 15.44
C ALA A 295 -28.93 12.06 16.32
N ARG A 296 -28.91 12.85 17.41
CA ARG A 296 -30.02 12.84 18.37
C ARG A 296 -31.32 13.46 17.82
N PRO A 297 -32.50 12.90 18.16
CA PRO A 297 -33.80 13.43 17.73
C PRO A 297 -34.15 14.83 18.29
N ASP A 298 -33.61 15.20 19.45
CA ASP A 298 -33.90 16.47 20.13
C ASP A 298 -33.20 17.69 19.50
N ILE A 299 -32.19 17.45 18.65
CA ILE A 299 -31.52 18.50 17.88
C ILE A 299 -32.32 18.82 16.62
N ALA A 300 -32.85 20.05 16.55
CA ALA A 300 -33.65 20.54 15.44
C ALA A 300 -32.79 20.84 14.19
N LEU A 301 -32.57 19.81 13.37
CA LEU A 301 -31.92 19.93 12.06
C LEU A 301 -32.90 19.54 10.94
N PRO A 302 -32.73 20.08 9.72
CA PRO A 302 -33.62 19.81 8.58
C PRO A 302 -33.43 18.42 7.96
N VAL A 303 -32.81 17.47 8.70
CA VAL A 303 -32.49 16.13 8.26
C VAL A 303 -32.90 15.14 9.36
N ALA A 304 -33.62 14.08 8.96
CA ALA A 304 -34.11 13.05 9.88
C ALA A 304 -32.97 12.42 10.71
N PRO A 305 -33.18 12.11 12.01
CA PRO A 305 -32.16 11.56 12.90
C PRO A 305 -31.47 10.30 12.34
N GLU A 306 -32.22 9.42 11.68
CA GLU A 306 -31.73 8.17 11.11
C GLU A 306 -30.82 8.40 9.90
N LEU A 307 -31.09 9.46 9.11
CA LEU A 307 -30.21 9.87 8.03
C LEU A 307 -28.98 10.58 8.59
N ARG A 308 -29.11 11.40 9.63
CA ARG A 308 -27.97 12.01 10.33
C ARG A 308 -27.02 10.96 10.93
N ALA A 309 -27.55 9.92 11.56
CA ALA A 309 -26.77 8.80 12.06
C ALA A 309 -25.97 8.12 10.94
N ARG A 310 -26.61 7.84 9.80
CA ARG A 310 -25.94 7.26 8.62
C ARG A 310 -24.87 8.18 8.03
N LEU A 311 -25.13 9.49 7.97
CA LEU A 311 -24.12 10.46 7.51
C LEU A 311 -22.93 10.51 8.47
N ALA A 312 -23.15 10.48 9.77
CA ALA A 312 -22.07 10.48 10.76
C ALA A 312 -21.23 9.21 10.70
N ASP A 313 -21.87 8.06 10.50
CA ASP A 313 -21.19 6.76 10.31
C ASP A 313 -20.34 6.76 9.03
N ARG A 314 -20.89 7.21 7.90
CA ARG A 314 -20.20 7.18 6.61
C ARG A 314 -19.14 8.27 6.44
N PHE A 315 -19.43 9.51 6.82
CA PHE A 315 -18.55 10.66 6.53
C PHE A 315 -17.71 11.08 7.72
N GLY A 316 -18.08 10.64 8.93
CA GLY A 316 -17.56 11.23 10.16
C GLY A 316 -17.96 12.70 10.32
N ILE A 317 -17.68 13.26 11.50
CA ILE A 317 -17.96 14.68 11.76
C ILE A 317 -17.15 15.59 10.84
N PHE A 318 -15.89 15.24 10.57
CA PHE A 318 -15.03 15.99 9.68
C PHE A 318 -15.60 16.04 8.25
N GLY A 319 -16.01 14.89 7.70
CA GLY A 319 -16.59 14.83 6.36
C GLY A 319 -17.89 15.61 6.24
N ILE A 320 -18.76 15.59 7.25
CA ILE A 320 -19.99 16.41 7.27
C ILE A 320 -19.64 17.90 7.24
N ARG A 321 -18.69 18.35 8.08
CA ARG A 321 -18.22 19.75 8.09
C ARG A 321 -17.66 20.16 6.73
N MET A 322 -16.84 19.31 6.13
CA MET A 322 -16.24 19.56 4.82
C MET A 322 -17.29 19.66 3.72
N ALA A 323 -18.23 18.70 3.67
CA ALA A 323 -19.28 18.67 2.67
C ALA A 323 -20.18 19.91 2.72
N VAL A 324 -20.62 20.28 3.93
CA VAL A 324 -21.42 21.51 4.13
C VAL A 324 -20.64 22.76 3.72
N THR A 325 -19.35 22.83 4.05
CA THR A 325 -18.51 23.97 3.68
C THR A 325 -18.36 24.09 2.17
N LEU A 326 -18.12 22.98 1.47
CA LEU A 326 -17.99 22.95 0.01
C LEU A 326 -19.28 23.39 -0.70
N ILE A 327 -20.44 22.95 -0.22
CA ILE A 327 -21.74 23.41 -0.76
C ILE A 327 -21.91 24.91 -0.55
N ARG A 328 -21.56 25.44 0.63
CA ARG A 328 -21.60 26.89 0.89
C ARG A 328 -20.63 27.68 0.01
N LEU A 329 -19.49 27.10 -0.35
CA LEU A 329 -18.49 27.68 -1.26
C LEU A 329 -18.87 27.55 -2.74
N GLY A 330 -19.95 26.86 -3.07
CA GLY A 330 -20.54 26.88 -4.41
C GLY A 330 -20.58 25.56 -5.15
N VAL A 331 -20.27 24.43 -4.52
CA VAL A 331 -20.54 23.10 -5.10
C VAL A 331 -22.05 22.90 -5.23
N ARG A 332 -22.52 22.53 -6.43
CA ARG A 332 -23.96 22.47 -6.76
C ARG A 332 -24.49 21.10 -7.16
N ASP A 333 -23.65 20.06 -7.17
CA ASP A 333 -24.09 18.72 -7.51
C ASP A 333 -23.30 17.65 -6.75
N SER A 334 -23.88 16.45 -6.73
CA SER A 334 -23.33 15.27 -6.04
C SER A 334 -21.97 14.83 -6.60
N SER A 335 -21.71 15.01 -7.88
CA SER A 335 -20.48 14.54 -8.53
C SER A 335 -19.30 15.46 -8.23
N ALA A 336 -19.52 16.78 -8.28
CA ALA A 336 -18.55 17.79 -7.89
C ALA A 336 -18.23 17.66 -6.38
N LEU A 337 -19.25 17.43 -5.54
CA LEU A 337 -19.02 17.20 -4.11
C LEU A 337 -18.15 15.96 -3.87
N ALA A 338 -18.45 14.85 -4.54
CA ALA A 338 -17.66 13.63 -4.43
C ALA A 338 -16.19 13.87 -4.84
N ALA A 339 -15.95 14.54 -5.98
CA ALA A 339 -14.60 14.85 -6.45
C ALA A 339 -13.81 15.70 -5.44
N GLU A 340 -14.42 16.77 -4.92
CA GLU A 340 -13.79 17.68 -3.95
C GLU A 340 -13.48 16.98 -2.61
N LEU A 341 -14.36 16.08 -2.15
CA LEU A 341 -14.12 15.30 -0.93
C LEU A 341 -13.03 14.24 -1.15
N THR A 342 -13.00 13.59 -2.31
CA THR A 342 -11.94 12.63 -2.68
C THR A 342 -10.57 13.30 -2.73
N GLU A 343 -10.46 14.46 -3.41
CA GLU A 343 -9.21 15.22 -3.52
C GLU A 343 -8.66 15.58 -2.13
N ARG A 344 -9.53 16.02 -1.22
CA ARG A 344 -9.13 16.39 0.14
C ARG A 344 -8.78 15.19 1.00
N SER A 345 -9.42 14.04 0.82
CA SER A 345 -9.18 12.85 1.65
C SER A 345 -7.73 12.34 1.67
N GLY A 346 -6.89 12.73 0.70
CA GLY A 346 -5.51 12.25 0.54
C GLY A 346 -5.40 10.90 -0.19
N VAL A 347 -6.52 10.28 -0.58
CA VAL A 347 -6.51 8.96 -1.23
C VAL A 347 -5.91 9.00 -2.63
N ASP A 348 -6.10 10.07 -3.40
CA ASP A 348 -5.54 10.18 -4.76
C ASP A 348 -4.02 10.36 -4.72
N GLU A 349 -3.52 11.10 -3.73
CA GLU A 349 -2.08 11.16 -3.46
C GLU A 349 -1.55 9.76 -3.13
N LEU A 350 -2.21 9.00 -2.24
CA LEU A 350 -1.81 7.63 -1.95
C LEU A 350 -1.85 6.73 -3.20
N ARG A 351 -2.91 6.79 -4.02
CA ARG A 351 -3.03 6.01 -5.25
C ARG A 351 -1.91 6.32 -6.24
N SER A 352 -1.57 7.60 -6.42
CA SER A 352 -0.46 8.01 -7.28
C SER A 352 0.87 7.41 -6.80
N VAL A 353 1.10 7.41 -5.49
CA VAL A 353 2.32 6.85 -4.89
C VAL A 353 2.38 5.34 -5.04
N LEU A 354 1.26 4.64 -4.80
CA LEU A 354 1.15 3.20 -5.00
C LEU A 354 1.37 2.82 -6.47
N ASP A 355 0.84 3.61 -7.42
CA ASP A 355 1.07 3.35 -8.84
C ASP A 355 2.56 3.45 -9.21
N VAL A 356 3.20 4.56 -8.84
CA VAL A 356 4.60 4.82 -9.18
C VAL A 356 5.57 3.89 -8.47
N GLN A 357 5.35 3.63 -7.17
CA GLN A 357 6.28 2.85 -6.36
C GLN A 357 6.03 1.34 -6.44
N PHE A 358 4.77 0.91 -6.55
CA PHE A 358 4.40 -0.51 -6.57
C PHE A 358 3.99 -0.98 -7.97
N ALA A 359 2.95 -0.41 -8.58
CA ALA A 359 2.39 -0.97 -9.83
C ALA A 359 3.38 -0.92 -11.00
N GLN A 360 3.99 0.24 -11.25
CA GLN A 360 4.97 0.41 -12.32
C GLN A 360 6.28 -0.33 -12.10
N ARG A 361 6.54 -0.81 -10.86
CA ARG A 361 7.73 -1.57 -10.48
C ARG A 361 7.40 -3.00 -10.06
N ALA A 362 6.19 -3.48 -10.36
CA ALA A 362 5.70 -4.77 -9.90
C ALA A 362 6.67 -5.92 -10.25
N ASP A 363 7.21 -5.91 -11.46
CA ASP A 363 8.17 -6.92 -11.92
C ASP A 363 9.48 -6.91 -11.12
N GLN A 364 9.98 -5.73 -10.74
CA GLN A 364 11.20 -5.60 -9.92
C GLN A 364 10.94 -6.10 -8.50
N LEU A 365 9.80 -5.72 -7.91
CA LEU A 365 9.39 -6.14 -6.57
C LEU A 365 9.20 -7.67 -6.51
N LYS A 366 8.44 -8.24 -7.44
CA LYS A 366 8.22 -9.70 -7.54
C LYS A 366 9.52 -10.46 -7.77
N ALA A 367 10.38 -9.99 -8.68
CA ALA A 367 11.65 -10.64 -8.96
C ALA A 367 12.54 -10.65 -7.71
N HIS A 368 12.62 -9.54 -6.99
CA HIS A 368 13.39 -9.49 -5.76
C HIS A 368 12.78 -10.37 -4.67
N SER A 369 11.47 -10.34 -4.42
CA SER A 369 10.82 -11.27 -3.48
C SER A 369 11.17 -12.72 -3.79
N ALA A 370 11.14 -13.11 -5.07
CA ALA A 370 11.49 -14.46 -5.49
C ALA A 370 12.99 -14.79 -5.32
N LEU A 371 13.89 -13.83 -5.59
CA LEU A 371 15.33 -14.01 -5.39
C LEU A 371 15.70 -14.07 -3.90
N SER A 372 15.06 -13.26 -3.07
CA SER A 372 15.17 -13.27 -1.59
C SER A 372 14.68 -14.59 -1.02
N ALA A 373 13.55 -15.09 -1.53
CA ALA A 373 13.05 -16.41 -1.20
C ALA A 373 14.00 -17.53 -1.65
N LEU A 374 14.54 -17.44 -2.86
CA LEU A 374 15.52 -18.39 -3.37
C LEU A 374 16.79 -18.40 -2.51
N ALA A 375 17.32 -17.24 -2.14
CA ALA A 375 18.47 -17.13 -1.23
C ALA A 375 18.20 -17.79 0.12
N THR A 376 17.00 -17.60 0.66
CA THR A 376 16.56 -18.23 1.93
C THR A 376 16.52 -19.76 1.81
N VAL A 377 15.99 -20.29 0.70
CA VAL A 377 15.96 -21.75 0.44
C VAL A 377 17.38 -22.29 0.27
N LEU A 378 18.23 -21.64 -0.52
CA LEU A 378 19.62 -22.07 -0.73
C LEU A 378 20.42 -22.08 0.58
N ALA A 379 20.23 -21.09 1.44
CA ALA A 379 20.88 -21.04 2.75
C ALA A 379 20.42 -22.16 3.70
N ALA A 380 19.16 -22.58 3.59
CA ALA A 380 18.58 -23.62 4.45
C ALA A 380 18.89 -25.05 3.99
N TYR A 381 19.24 -25.25 2.72
CA TYR A 381 19.55 -26.54 2.12
C TYR A 381 20.93 -26.53 1.43
N PRO A 382 22.04 -26.38 2.18
CA PRO A 382 23.39 -26.30 1.62
C PRO A 382 23.92 -27.67 1.16
N GLY A 383 24.99 -27.66 0.36
CA GLY A 383 25.76 -28.86 -0.03
C GLY A 383 25.40 -29.45 -1.40
N GLY A 384 24.64 -28.70 -2.22
CA GLY A 384 24.21 -29.13 -3.56
C GLY A 384 24.81 -28.30 -4.69
N ALA A 385 24.61 -28.73 -5.94
CA ALA A 385 25.02 -27.94 -7.10
C ALA A 385 24.28 -26.59 -7.21
N ALA A 386 23.16 -26.43 -6.52
CA ALA A 386 22.41 -25.18 -6.41
C ALA A 386 23.19 -24.06 -5.66
N ASP A 387 24.17 -24.41 -4.82
CA ASP A 387 24.97 -23.42 -4.06
C ASP A 387 25.74 -22.47 -4.99
N ARG A 388 26.06 -22.93 -6.21
CA ARG A 388 26.69 -22.10 -7.25
C ARG A 388 25.85 -20.90 -7.69
N LEU A 389 24.54 -20.92 -7.40
CA LEU A 389 23.64 -19.81 -7.70
C LEU A 389 23.76 -18.67 -6.70
N LEU A 390 24.21 -18.93 -5.45
CA LEU A 390 24.24 -17.93 -4.39
C LEU A 390 24.99 -16.64 -4.76
N PRO A 391 26.18 -16.68 -5.40
CA PRO A 391 26.87 -15.46 -5.82
C PRO A 391 26.07 -14.65 -6.84
N GLU A 392 25.43 -15.29 -7.81
CA GLU A 392 24.60 -14.60 -8.82
C GLU A 392 23.34 -14.02 -8.19
N VAL A 393 22.65 -14.78 -7.32
CA VAL A 393 21.46 -14.32 -6.59
C VAL A 393 21.83 -13.11 -5.71
N ARG A 394 22.93 -13.19 -4.95
CA ARG A 394 23.41 -12.07 -4.12
C ARG A 394 23.79 -10.86 -4.96
N ALA A 395 24.43 -11.05 -6.12
CA ALA A 395 24.76 -9.96 -7.02
C ALA A 395 23.50 -9.26 -7.57
N LEU A 396 22.45 -10.03 -7.91
CA LEU A 396 21.18 -9.47 -8.38
C LEU A 396 20.40 -8.77 -7.26
N LEU A 397 20.40 -9.31 -6.04
CA LEU A 397 19.83 -8.66 -4.87
C LEU A 397 20.60 -7.37 -4.51
N ALA A 398 21.92 -7.36 -4.73
CA ALA A 398 22.78 -6.21 -4.56
C ALA A 398 22.76 -5.20 -5.72
N ASP A 399 22.15 -5.54 -6.87
CA ASP A 399 21.92 -4.59 -7.97
C ASP A 399 20.73 -3.69 -7.63
N VAL A 400 21.01 -2.75 -6.73
CA VAL A 400 20.05 -1.98 -5.93
C VAL A 400 19.57 -0.72 -6.65
N HIS A 401 19.86 -0.56 -7.95
CA HIS A 401 19.66 0.73 -8.59
C HIS A 401 18.19 1.19 -8.60
N GLY A 402 17.24 0.28 -8.90
CA GLY A 402 15.81 0.58 -8.76
C GLY A 402 15.39 0.96 -7.34
N PHE A 403 16.11 0.49 -6.31
CA PHE A 403 15.84 0.83 -4.90
C PHE A 403 16.51 2.14 -4.48
N ALA A 404 17.65 2.49 -5.08
CA ALA A 404 18.23 3.82 -4.93
C ALA A 404 17.28 4.88 -5.50
N GLU A 405 16.66 4.61 -6.64
CA GLU A 405 15.61 5.46 -7.23
C GLU A 405 14.39 5.62 -6.29
N LEU A 406 13.85 4.51 -5.76
CA LEU A 406 12.70 4.56 -4.85
C LEU A 406 12.99 5.33 -3.56
N ARG A 407 14.15 5.08 -2.93
CA ARG A 407 14.56 5.80 -1.72
C ARG A 407 14.75 7.29 -2.00
N LEU A 408 15.34 7.63 -3.15
CA LEU A 408 15.50 9.03 -3.55
C LEU A 408 14.14 9.70 -3.80
N LEU A 409 13.20 9.02 -4.47
CA LEU A 409 11.83 9.55 -4.67
C LEU A 409 11.13 9.88 -3.36
N GLY A 410 11.34 9.07 -2.33
CA GLY A 410 10.81 9.36 -0.99
C GLY A 410 11.41 10.62 -0.39
N ARG A 411 12.74 10.71 -0.41
CA ARG A 411 13.47 11.84 0.17
C ARG A 411 13.20 13.16 -0.53
N LEU A 412 12.99 13.17 -1.85
CA LEU A 412 12.64 14.39 -2.59
C LEU A 412 11.34 15.06 -2.12
N ARG A 413 10.51 14.38 -1.32
CA ARG A 413 9.27 14.94 -0.77
C ARG A 413 9.46 15.63 0.57
N THR A 414 10.50 15.26 1.30
CA THR A 414 10.79 15.77 2.64
C THR A 414 11.97 16.74 2.64
N ASP A 415 12.97 16.48 1.79
CA ASP A 415 14.20 17.23 1.70
C ASP A 415 14.18 18.15 0.47
N GLU A 416 14.54 19.42 0.69
CA GLU A 416 14.86 20.33 -0.42
C GLU A 416 16.28 20.05 -0.91
N LEU A 417 16.39 19.57 -2.15
CA LEU A 417 17.65 19.56 -2.87
C LEU A 417 17.98 20.97 -3.36
N ALA A 418 19.22 21.39 -3.18
CA ALA A 418 19.76 22.64 -3.70
C ALA A 418 19.98 22.57 -5.23
N LEU A 419 18.91 22.28 -5.98
CA LEU A 419 18.88 22.23 -7.44
C LEU A 419 17.77 23.16 -7.96
N PRO A 420 17.97 23.79 -9.13
CA PRO A 420 16.91 24.54 -9.79
C PRO A 420 15.66 23.67 -10.04
N ALA A 421 14.47 24.27 -9.98
CA ALA A 421 13.19 23.56 -10.13
C ALA A 421 13.09 22.72 -11.42
N ALA A 422 13.63 23.23 -12.54
CA ALA A 422 13.66 22.49 -13.81
C ALA A 422 14.48 21.19 -13.71
N ASP A 423 15.57 21.22 -12.95
CA ASP A 423 16.43 20.06 -12.74
C ASP A 423 15.84 19.08 -11.74
N LEU A 424 15.15 19.56 -10.71
CA LEU A 424 14.38 18.71 -9.81
C LEU A 424 13.31 17.94 -10.59
N ALA A 425 12.58 18.62 -11.48
CA ALA A 425 11.59 17.99 -12.34
C ALA A 425 12.22 16.95 -13.29
N GLU A 426 13.39 17.25 -13.86
CA GLU A 426 14.12 16.29 -14.70
C GLU A 426 14.65 15.09 -13.91
N LEU A 427 15.25 15.33 -12.73
CA LEU A 427 15.73 14.29 -11.82
C LEU A 427 14.58 13.36 -11.43
N HIS A 428 13.45 13.94 -11.00
CA HIS A 428 12.26 13.22 -10.61
C HIS A 428 11.73 12.34 -11.74
N ARG A 429 11.68 12.85 -12.99
CA ARG A 429 11.31 12.04 -14.16
C ARG A 429 12.32 10.92 -14.42
N LEU A 430 13.62 11.22 -14.42
CA LEU A 430 14.68 10.26 -14.77
C LEU A 430 14.74 9.05 -13.83
N ILE A 431 14.54 9.26 -12.52
CA ILE A 431 14.50 8.19 -11.52
C ILE A 431 13.14 7.46 -11.47
N GLY A 432 12.23 7.80 -12.38
CA GLY A 432 10.95 7.13 -12.57
C GLY A 432 9.82 7.62 -11.67
N GLY A 433 9.87 8.86 -11.18
CA GLY A 433 8.81 9.45 -10.36
C GLY A 433 7.52 9.74 -11.12
N SER A 434 7.57 9.78 -12.45
CA SER A 434 6.40 10.03 -13.33
C SER A 434 6.08 8.84 -14.24
N GLY A 435 6.80 7.72 -14.11
CA GLY A 435 6.80 6.67 -15.13
C GLY A 435 8.14 5.96 -15.24
N VAL A 436 8.14 4.63 -15.32
CA VAL A 436 9.38 3.87 -15.59
C VAL A 436 9.73 3.73 -17.07
N ALA A 437 8.80 4.08 -17.97
CA ALA A 437 9.03 3.98 -19.41
C ALA A 437 10.13 4.93 -19.89
N THR A 438 10.99 4.46 -20.80
CA THR A 438 12.16 5.20 -21.34
C THR A 438 11.82 6.61 -21.80
N HIS A 439 10.75 6.77 -22.59
CA HIS A 439 10.36 8.07 -23.15
C HIS A 439 9.88 9.05 -22.06
N VAL A 440 9.18 8.54 -21.03
CA VAL A 440 8.75 9.33 -19.87
C VAL A 440 9.95 9.79 -19.04
N ARG A 441 10.90 8.88 -18.76
CA ARG A 441 12.12 9.19 -18.01
C ARG A 441 12.96 10.27 -18.69
N LEU A 442 13.11 10.18 -20.02
CA LEU A 442 13.88 11.13 -20.82
C LEU A 442 13.11 12.42 -21.18
N GLY A 443 11.80 12.47 -20.94
CA GLY A 443 10.95 13.61 -21.30
C GLY A 443 10.85 13.83 -22.81
N ILE A 444 10.74 12.75 -23.59
CA ILE A 444 10.65 12.76 -25.06
C ILE A 444 9.35 12.12 -25.54
N ALA A 445 9.03 12.30 -26.81
CA ALA A 445 7.86 11.70 -27.43
C ALA A 445 7.96 10.15 -27.44
N PRO A 446 6.84 9.41 -27.30
CA PRO A 446 6.84 7.95 -27.27
C PRO A 446 7.34 7.31 -28.58
N ASP A 447 7.17 7.99 -29.70
CA ASP A 447 7.61 7.62 -31.05
C ASP A 447 9.01 8.13 -31.40
N ALA A 448 9.73 8.75 -30.45
CA ALA A 448 11.07 9.25 -30.65
C ALA A 448 12.04 8.17 -31.18
N SER A 449 12.86 8.57 -32.15
CA SER A 449 13.82 7.67 -32.80
C SER A 449 14.81 7.08 -31.78
N SER A 450 15.39 5.92 -32.10
CA SER A 450 16.42 5.31 -31.25
C SER A 450 17.65 6.22 -31.10
N ALA A 451 18.01 6.97 -32.15
CA ALA A 451 19.11 7.94 -32.12
C ALA A 451 18.81 9.11 -31.16
N GLU A 452 17.59 9.64 -31.18
CA GLU A 452 17.18 10.71 -30.27
C GLU A 452 17.15 10.23 -28.81
N ARG A 453 16.59 9.03 -28.57
CA ARG A 453 16.63 8.35 -27.26
C ARG A 453 18.05 8.24 -26.72
N HIS A 454 18.96 7.73 -27.54
CA HIS A 454 20.36 7.56 -27.17
C HIS A 454 21.04 8.90 -26.88
N ALA A 455 20.87 9.89 -27.75
CA ALA A 455 21.46 11.22 -27.57
C ALA A 455 20.97 11.90 -26.29
N ARG A 456 19.66 11.81 -25.98
CA ARG A 456 19.07 12.36 -24.76
C ARG A 456 19.57 11.68 -23.50
N ALA A 457 19.64 10.34 -23.50
CA ALA A 457 20.18 9.60 -22.37
C ALA A 457 21.66 9.95 -22.11
N VAL A 458 22.50 9.98 -23.15
CA VAL A 458 23.93 10.37 -23.01
C VAL A 458 24.07 11.80 -22.48
N ALA A 459 23.25 12.73 -22.96
CA ALA A 459 23.25 14.11 -22.47
C ALA A 459 22.87 14.19 -20.98
N ALA A 460 21.86 13.43 -20.56
CA ALA A 460 21.45 13.33 -19.15
C ALA A 460 22.59 12.75 -18.28
N VAL A 461 23.22 11.64 -18.71
CA VAL A 461 24.36 11.04 -17.98
C VAL A 461 25.47 12.04 -17.73
N ARG A 462 25.87 12.80 -18.77
CA ARG A 462 26.91 13.83 -18.65
C ARG A 462 26.50 14.93 -17.66
N LYS A 463 25.32 15.51 -17.87
CA LYS A 463 24.76 16.57 -17.02
C LYS A 463 24.78 16.19 -15.53
N TRP A 464 24.27 15.01 -15.20
CA TRP A 464 24.13 14.58 -13.81
C TRP A 464 25.47 14.18 -13.17
N ARG A 465 26.41 13.63 -13.94
CA ARG A 465 27.77 13.40 -13.45
C ARG A 465 28.53 14.69 -13.18
N ASP A 466 28.38 15.69 -14.05
CA ASP A 466 29.05 16.99 -13.86
C ASP A 466 28.52 17.69 -12.61
N ARG A 467 27.21 17.63 -12.37
CA ARG A 467 26.61 18.16 -11.13
C ARG A 467 27.05 17.43 -9.88
N ALA A 468 27.16 16.11 -9.92
CA ALA A 468 27.66 15.33 -8.78
C ALA A 468 29.10 15.73 -8.38
N ARG A 469 29.91 16.17 -9.35
CA ARG A 469 31.29 16.64 -9.14
C ARG A 469 31.38 18.09 -8.66
N HIS A 470 30.27 18.82 -8.60
CA HIS A 470 30.29 20.22 -8.20
C HIS A 470 30.80 20.38 -6.75
N PRO A 471 31.77 21.29 -6.47
CA PRO A 471 32.37 21.42 -5.15
C PRO A 471 31.38 21.80 -4.03
N LEU A 472 30.34 22.55 -4.36
CA LEU A 472 29.30 22.98 -3.42
C LEU A 472 28.17 21.96 -3.23
N ALA A 473 28.19 20.83 -3.95
CA ALA A 473 27.16 19.80 -3.77
C ALA A 473 27.42 19.05 -2.46
N ASP A 474 26.43 19.09 -1.56
CA ASP A 474 26.43 18.27 -0.36
C ASP A 474 26.33 16.76 -0.70
N GLN A 475 26.50 15.92 0.32
CA GLN A 475 26.50 14.46 0.13
C GLN A 475 25.17 13.96 -0.46
N PHE A 476 24.05 14.55 -0.04
CA PHE A 476 22.73 14.14 -0.52
C PHE A 476 22.54 14.51 -2.00
N THR A 477 22.82 15.76 -2.39
CA THR A 477 22.76 16.23 -3.77
C THR A 477 23.68 15.42 -4.67
N ARG A 478 24.89 15.11 -4.21
CA ARG A 478 25.83 14.26 -4.96
C ARG A 478 25.27 12.85 -5.18
N THR A 479 24.70 12.23 -4.16
CA THR A 479 24.10 10.90 -4.25
C THR A 479 22.88 10.90 -5.18
N ALA A 480 22.05 11.94 -5.09
CA ALA A 480 20.89 12.12 -5.96
C ALA A 480 21.29 12.25 -7.44
N CYS A 481 22.29 13.09 -7.74
CA CYS A 481 22.83 13.26 -9.09
C CYS A 481 23.45 11.98 -9.64
N LEU A 482 24.21 11.23 -8.83
CA LEU A 482 24.78 9.94 -9.26
C LEU A 482 23.70 8.89 -9.52
N THR A 483 22.61 8.92 -8.76
CA THR A 483 21.46 8.05 -8.98
C THR A 483 20.79 8.40 -10.31
N ALA A 484 20.50 9.67 -10.57
CA ALA A 484 19.94 10.13 -11.84
C ALA A 484 20.83 9.78 -13.05
N ALA A 485 22.15 9.91 -12.91
CA ALA A 485 23.10 9.52 -13.94
C ALA A 485 23.01 8.02 -14.24
N ARG A 486 23.02 7.17 -13.19
CA ARG A 486 22.88 5.71 -13.35
C ARG A 486 21.52 5.32 -13.93
N SER A 487 20.45 6.07 -13.63
CA SER A 487 19.12 5.85 -14.21
C SER A 487 19.12 6.14 -15.70
N ALA A 488 19.80 7.22 -16.13
CA ALA A 488 19.97 7.54 -17.55
C ALA A 488 20.86 6.51 -18.27
N GLU A 489 21.85 5.91 -17.60
CA GLU A 489 22.64 4.80 -18.15
C GLU A 489 21.80 3.53 -18.32
N GLY A 490 20.94 3.22 -17.34
CA GLY A 490 20.03 2.08 -17.40
C GLY A 490 19.03 2.17 -18.56
N VAL A 491 18.73 3.38 -19.04
CA VAL A 491 17.89 3.60 -20.23
C VAL A 491 18.61 3.25 -21.54
N LEU A 492 19.95 3.20 -21.54
CA LEU A 492 20.75 2.88 -22.72
C LEU A 492 20.97 1.37 -22.96
N GLY A 493 20.78 0.53 -21.94
CA GLY A 493 21.01 -0.93 -21.98
C GLY A 493 19.73 -1.74 -22.04
#